data_AF-A0A934C6Z1-F1
#
_entry.id   AF-A0A934C6Z1-F1
#
_cell.length_a   1.000
_cell.length_b   1.000
_cell.length_c   1.000
_cell.angle_alpha   90.00
_cell.angle_beta   90.00
_cell.angle_gamma   90.00
#
_symmetry.space_group_name_H-M   'P 1'
#
loop_
_entity.id
_entity.type
_entity.pdbx_description
1 polymer ?
#
loop_
_entity_poly.entity_id
_entity_poly.type
_entity_poly.pdbx_seq_one_letter_code
_entity_poly.pdbx_strand_id
1 'polypeptide(L)'
;MTSPLGDPALRVVDGRGATVASNDNWAAALAPTFTQVGAFPLAVGSRDAAVLVMLPAGGTYTVQVTGANTTTGEALLEVYEVF
;
A
#
# COMPACT_ATOMS: atom_id res chain seq x y z
N MET A 1 -13.45 -18.26 8.45
CA MET A 1 -12.99 -17.47 7.30
C MET A 1 -13.19 -16.03 7.69
N THR A 2 -12.16 -15.20 7.78
CA THR A 2 -12.38 -13.79 8.13
C THR A 2 -12.74 -13.02 6.85
N SER A 3 -13.45 -11.90 7.02
CA SER A 3 -13.83 -11.07 5.89
C SER A 3 -12.63 -10.23 5.43
N PRO A 4 -12.45 -9.99 4.12
CA PRO A 4 -11.46 -9.05 3.63
C PRO A 4 -11.64 -7.66 4.27
N LEU A 5 -10.53 -6.99 4.55
CA LEU A 5 -10.53 -5.61 5.02
C LEU A 5 -11.03 -4.70 3.88
N GLY A 6 -12.23 -4.15 4.03
CA GLY A 6 -12.89 -3.40 2.95
C GLY A 6 -12.36 -1.99 2.71
N ASP A 7 -11.53 -1.46 3.61
CA ASP A 7 -10.96 -0.11 3.54
C ASP A 7 -9.55 -0.09 4.17
N PRO A 8 -8.55 -0.68 3.49
CA PRO A 8 -7.18 -0.71 3.98
C PRO A 8 -6.50 0.66 3.82
N ALA A 9 -5.85 1.11 4.89
CA ALA A 9 -4.88 2.20 4.86
C ALA A 9 -3.47 1.63 5.10
N LEU A 10 -2.48 2.15 4.39
CA LEU A 10 -1.08 1.74 4.52
C LEU A 10 -0.19 2.91 4.91
N ARG A 11 0.87 2.62 5.69
CA ARG A 11 2.03 3.50 5.85
C ARG A 11 3.34 2.75 5.71
N VAL A 12 4.35 3.45 5.20
CA VAL A 12 5.74 3.01 5.17
C VAL A 12 6.51 3.82 6.19
N VAL A 13 7.21 3.13 7.09
CA VAL A 13 7.98 3.72 8.19
C VAL A 13 9.45 3.40 8.01
N ASP A 14 10.33 4.38 8.17
CA ASP A 14 11.76 4.15 8.17
C ASP A 14 12.28 3.54 9.49
N GLY A 15 13.54 3.12 9.50
CA GLY A 15 14.19 2.55 10.70
C GLY A 15 14.29 3.51 11.90
N ARG A 16 13.94 4.78 11.74
CA ARG A 16 13.87 5.80 12.81
C ARG A 16 12.46 6.04 13.31
N GLY A 17 11.46 5.35 12.74
CA GLY A 17 10.06 5.48 13.10
C GLY A 17 9.33 6.60 12.36
N ALA A 18 9.95 7.28 11.39
CA ALA A 18 9.29 8.32 10.61
C ALA A 18 8.46 7.71 9.47
N THR A 19 7.24 8.20 9.30
CA THR A 19 6.43 7.85 8.12
C THR A 19 7.00 8.53 6.88
N VAL A 20 7.38 7.74 5.87
CA VAL A 20 7.95 8.24 4.61
C VAL A 20 6.95 8.17 3.44
N ALA A 21 5.90 7.36 3.56
CA ALA A 21 4.77 7.34 2.65
C ALA A 21 3.53 6.81 3.38
N SER A 22 2.35 7.25 2.98
CA SER A 22 1.08 6.69 3.47
C SER A 22 -0.02 6.91 2.45
N ASN A 23 -0.98 5.99 2.41
CA ASN A 23 -2.16 6.18 1.60
C ASN A 23 -3.36 5.38 2.12
N ASP A 24 -4.55 5.90 1.85
CA ASP A 24 -5.87 5.35 2.16
C ASP A 24 -6.72 5.76 0.96
N ASN A 25 -6.92 4.87 -0.02
CA ASN A 25 -7.39 5.10 -1.39
C ASN A 25 -6.28 5.46 -2.43
N TRP A 26 -5.94 4.52 -3.30
CA TRP A 26 -4.98 4.70 -4.39
C TRP A 26 -5.46 5.68 -5.48
N ALA A 27 -4.52 6.40 -6.09
CA ALA A 27 -4.82 7.31 -7.21
C ALA A 27 -4.80 6.57 -8.55
N ALA A 28 -5.82 6.77 -9.40
CA ALA A 28 -5.94 6.11 -10.71
C ALA A 28 -4.70 6.25 -11.62
N ALA A 29 -3.89 7.30 -11.40
CA ALA A 29 -2.62 7.53 -12.08
C ALA A 29 -1.56 6.43 -11.82
N LEU A 30 -1.72 5.58 -10.80
CA LEU A 30 -0.82 4.44 -10.52
C LEU A 30 -1.15 3.18 -11.34
N ALA A 31 -2.28 3.14 -12.04
CA ALA A 31 -2.68 1.95 -12.82
C ALA A 31 -1.63 1.49 -13.85
N PRO A 32 -0.93 2.40 -14.59
CA PRO A 32 0.15 1.99 -15.47
C PRO A 32 1.32 1.33 -14.72
N THR A 33 1.64 1.79 -13.51
CA THR A 33 2.70 1.21 -12.67
C THR A 33 2.35 -0.21 -12.24
N PHE A 34 1.09 -0.48 -11.87
CA PHE A 34 0.66 -1.85 -11.53
C PHE A 34 0.88 -2.81 -12.71
N THR A 35 0.54 -2.37 -13.92
CA THR A 35 0.78 -3.14 -15.14
C THR A 35 2.27 -3.37 -15.38
N GLN A 36 3.10 -2.34 -15.19
CA GLN A 36 4.55 -2.41 -15.38
C GLN A 36 5.22 -3.45 -14.47
N VAL A 37 4.79 -3.55 -13.21
CA VAL A 37 5.37 -4.48 -12.23
C VAL A 37 4.68 -5.86 -12.19
N GLY A 38 3.64 -6.06 -13.02
CA GLY A 38 2.87 -7.30 -13.04
C GLY A 38 1.95 -7.50 -11.83
N ALA A 39 1.61 -6.42 -11.12
CA ALA A 39 0.62 -6.47 -10.04
C ALA A 39 -0.79 -6.67 -10.59
N PHE A 40 -1.67 -7.29 -9.80
CA PHE A 40 -3.08 -7.38 -10.13
C PHE A 40 -3.71 -5.98 -10.24
N PRO A 41 -4.62 -5.74 -11.21
CA PRO A 41 -5.25 -4.45 -11.33
C PRO A 41 -6.23 -4.21 -10.17
N LEU A 42 -6.07 -3.08 -9.49
CA LEU A 42 -7.07 -2.56 -8.57
C LEU A 42 -8.18 -1.86 -9.36
N ALA A 43 -9.43 -1.98 -8.90
CA ALA A 43 -10.55 -1.31 -9.54
C ALA A 43 -10.46 0.21 -9.31
N VAL A 44 -10.60 1.00 -10.38
CA VAL A 44 -10.55 2.48 -10.27
C VAL A 44 -11.67 2.96 -9.34
N GLY A 45 -11.29 3.74 -8.32
CA GLY A 45 -12.23 4.23 -7.30
C GLY A 45 -12.52 3.23 -6.18
N SER A 46 -11.83 2.08 -6.12
CA SER A 46 -11.85 1.20 -4.96
C SER A 46 -11.19 1.86 -3.75
N ARG A 47 -11.44 1.25 -2.57
CA ARG A 47 -10.84 1.68 -1.30
C ARG A 47 -9.50 1.04 -0.99
N ASP A 48 -8.93 0.32 -1.95
CA ASP A 48 -7.61 -0.25 -1.79
C ASP A 48 -6.56 0.85 -1.61
N ALA A 49 -5.46 0.56 -0.93
CA ALA A 49 -4.36 1.49 -0.77
C ALA A 49 -3.13 1.01 -1.53
N ALA A 50 -2.45 1.96 -2.19
CA ALA A 50 -1.17 1.75 -2.84
C ALA A 50 -0.33 3.02 -2.76
N VAL A 51 0.99 2.85 -2.69
CA VAL A 51 1.97 3.93 -2.79
C VAL A 51 3.05 3.55 -3.78
N LEU A 52 3.52 4.53 -4.55
CA LEU A 52 4.78 4.48 -5.27
C LEU A 52 5.75 5.40 -4.55
N VAL A 53 6.82 4.84 -3.99
CA VAL A 53 7.77 5.58 -3.15
C VAL A 53 9.20 5.20 -3.50
N MET A 54 10.08 6.20 -3.57
CA MET A 54 11.52 5.99 -3.68
C MET A 54 12.11 5.84 -2.27
N LEU A 55 12.74 4.70 -2.01
CA LEU A 55 13.38 4.40 -0.73
C LEU A 55 14.91 4.42 -0.90
N PRO A 56 15.63 5.29 -0.18
CA PRO A 56 17.09 5.28 -0.18
C PRO A 56 17.67 3.91 0.17
N ALA A 57 18.69 3.49 -0.59
CA ALA A 57 19.39 2.23 -0.34
C ALA A 57 20.08 2.23 1.04
N GLY A 58 20.16 1.04 1.66
CA GLY A 58 20.78 0.86 2.97
C GLY A 58 19.90 1.25 4.17
N GLY A 59 18.68 1.73 3.93
CA GLY A 59 17.66 1.91 4.96
C GLY A 59 16.89 0.63 5.27
N THR A 60 16.32 0.55 6.47
CA THR A 60 15.30 -0.43 6.83
C THR A 60 13.93 0.23 6.82
N TYR A 61 12.93 -0.49 6.32
CA TYR A 61 11.57 0.03 6.17
C TYR A 61 10.55 -1.00 6.63
N THR A 62 9.49 -0.54 7.30
CA THR A 62 8.33 -1.35 7.70
C THR A 62 7.09 -0.83 7.00
N VAL A 63 6.35 -1.71 6.32
CA VAL A 63 4.99 -1.40 5.88
C VAL A 63 4.01 -1.83 6.95
N GLN A 64 3.08 -0.95 7.30
CA GLN A 64 2.01 -1.23 8.23
C GLN A 64 0.67 -1.00 7.56
N VAL A 65 -0.23 -1.97 7.72
CA VAL A 65 -1.60 -1.93 7.19
C VAL A 65 -2.56 -1.86 8.37
N THR A 66 -3.53 -0.96 8.26
CA THR A 66 -4.63 -0.76 9.22
C THR A 66 -5.94 -0.63 8.46
N GLY A 67 -7.08 -0.88 9.12
CA GLY A 67 -8.36 -0.45 8.57
C GLY A 67 -8.62 1.04 8.82
N ALA A 68 -9.10 1.75 7.81
CA ALA A 68 -9.63 3.10 7.99
C ALA A 68 -10.78 3.08 9.01
N ASN A 69 -10.94 4.15 9.79
CA ASN A 69 -12.03 4.27 10.77
C ASN A 69 -12.17 3.06 11.73
N THR A 70 -11.06 2.41 12.08
CA THR A 70 -11.01 1.25 13.00
C THR A 70 -11.68 -0.03 12.47
N THR A 71 -11.89 -0.16 11.15
CA THR A 71 -12.38 -1.41 10.56
C THR A 71 -11.36 -2.54 10.71
N THR A 72 -11.83 -3.77 10.71
CA THR A 72 -10.99 -4.98 10.82
C THR A 72 -11.31 -5.95 9.70
N GLY A 73 -10.33 -6.80 9.36
CA GLY A 73 -10.45 -7.80 8.30
C GLY A 73 -9.08 -8.35 7.90
N GLU A 74 -9.08 -9.32 6.99
CA GLU A 74 -7.88 -9.85 6.35
C GLU A 74 -7.41 -8.89 5.24
N ALA A 75 -6.12 -8.53 5.24
CA ALA A 75 -5.50 -7.74 4.18
C ALA A 75 -4.40 -8.55 3.48
N LEU A 76 -4.32 -8.43 2.16
CA LEU A 76 -3.19 -8.87 1.38
C LEU A 76 -2.27 -7.67 1.13
N LEU A 77 -0.98 -7.80 1.45
CA LEU A 77 0.03 -6.80 1.16
C LEU A 77 1.05 -7.37 0.19
N GLU A 78 1.30 -6.65 -0.89
CA GLU A 78 2.32 -6.99 -1.88
C GLU A 78 3.30 -5.82 -2.01
N VAL A 79 4.58 -6.14 -2.24
CA VAL A 79 5.64 -5.16 -2.43
C VAL A 79 6.34 -5.50 -3.73
N TYR A 80 6.43 -4.51 -4.62
CA TYR A 80 7.03 -4.64 -5.94
C TYR A 80 8.19 -3.65 -6.08
N GLU A 81 9.26 -4.10 -6.71
CA GLU A 81 10.34 -3.22 -7.16
C GLU A 81 9.95 -2.59 -8.51
N VAL A 82 10.21 -1.28 -8.65
CA VAL A 82 10.00 -0.54 -9.91
C VAL A 82 11.37 -0.12 -10.44
N PHE A 83 11.69 -0.56 -11.67
CA PHE A 83 12.92 -0.21 -12.38
C PHE A 83 12.76 1.04 -13.25
#